data_AF-A0A540R4T1-F1
#
_entry.id   AF-A0A540R4T1-F1
#
_cell.length_a   1.000
_cell.length_b   1.000
_cell.length_c   1.000
_cell.angle_alpha   90.00
_cell.angle_beta   90.00
_cell.angle_gamma   90.00
#
_symmetry.space_group_name_H-M   'P 1'
#
loop_
_entity.id
_entity.type
_entity.pdbx_description
1 polymer ?
#
loop_
_entity_poly.entity_id
_entity_poly.type
_entity_poly.pdbx_seq_one_letter_code
_entity_poly.pdbx_strand_id
1 'polypeptide(L)'
;TVPAKYAQLDHRVEYGDGGETSTDNLIAVCQHHHNAKTDRRCDYLFDPVTGFVYWLFEDGTWESTEPQGIMAQRWRQTIAQRTDQLATERNLIPLPEPEETSFAD
;
A
#
# COMPACT_ATOMS: atom_id res chain seq x y z
N THR A 1 9.32 8.11 -6.21
CA THR A 1 9.52 6.76 -5.63
C THR A 1 10.56 5.99 -6.43
N VAL A 2 11.25 5.01 -5.82
CA VAL A 2 12.26 4.13 -6.49
C VAL A 2 11.82 2.66 -6.39
N PRO A 3 12.30 1.75 -7.25
CA PRO A 3 12.00 0.32 -7.12
C PRO A 3 12.37 -0.24 -5.74
N ALA A 4 11.54 -1.15 -5.21
CA ALA A 4 11.67 -1.68 -3.85
C ALA A 4 13.05 -2.29 -3.52
N LYS A 5 13.73 -2.90 -4.51
CA LYS A 5 15.08 -3.45 -4.34
C LYS A 5 16.17 -2.43 -4.00
N TYR A 6 15.87 -1.14 -4.17
CA TYR A 6 16.73 -0.02 -3.81
C TYR A 6 16.25 0.73 -2.56
N ALA A 7 15.20 0.22 -1.91
CA ALA A 7 14.72 0.80 -0.67
C ALA A 7 15.63 0.40 0.51
N GLN A 8 15.72 1.29 1.48
CA GLN A 8 16.36 1.10 2.76
C GLN A 8 15.29 1.02 3.85
N LEU A 9 15.57 0.26 4.90
CA LEU A 9 14.72 0.22 6.08
C LEU A 9 15.10 1.38 6.99
N ASP A 10 14.12 2.22 7.29
CA ASP A 10 14.26 3.36 8.18
C ASP A 10 13.40 3.17 9.43
N HIS A 11 13.97 3.51 10.59
CA HIS A 11 13.31 3.46 11.89
C HIS A 11 12.36 4.64 12.08
N ARG A 12 11.09 4.41 12.44
CA ARG A 12 10.13 5.49 12.76
C ARG A 12 10.55 6.22 14.03
N VAL A 13 10.82 5.44 15.07
CA VAL A 13 11.51 5.86 16.29
C VAL A 13 12.93 5.33 16.21
N GLU A 14 13.91 6.21 16.26
CA GLU A 14 15.32 5.84 16.16
C GLU A 14 15.70 4.78 17.18
N TYR A 15 16.56 3.84 16.78
CA TYR A 15 17.03 2.77 17.68
C TYR A 15 17.73 3.33 18.93
N GLY A 16 18.50 4.41 18.77
CA GLY A 16 19.15 5.12 19.88
C GLY A 16 18.19 5.76 20.88
N ASP A 17 16.96 6.05 20.45
CA ASP A 17 15.90 6.64 21.26
C ASP A 17 14.94 5.58 21.84
N GLY A 18 15.30 4.29 21.73
CA GLY A 18 14.54 3.16 22.26
C GLY A 18 13.57 2.52 21.26
N GLY A 19 13.64 2.88 19.98
CA GLY A 19 12.84 2.24 18.95
C GLY A 19 13.30 0.81 18.63
N GLU A 20 12.42 -0.18 18.79
CA GLU A 20 12.74 -1.57 18.46
C GLU A 20 12.94 -1.77 16.95
N THR A 21 13.82 -2.69 16.55
CA THR A 21 13.92 -3.13 15.14
C THR A 21 12.81 -4.14 14.85
N SER A 22 11.60 -3.64 14.57
CA SER A 22 10.41 -4.44 14.29
C SER A 22 9.69 -3.97 13.02
N THR A 23 8.82 -4.80 12.46
CA THR A 23 7.96 -4.40 11.32
C THR A 23 7.07 -3.21 11.67
N ASP A 24 6.78 -3.01 12.95
CA ASP A 24 5.99 -1.90 13.48
C ASP A 24 6.83 -0.66 13.79
N ASN A 25 8.12 -0.67 13.47
CA ASN A 25 8.96 0.50 13.59
C ASN A 25 9.86 0.71 12.36
N LEU A 26 9.75 -0.13 11.32
CA LEU A 26 10.52 0.01 10.09
C LEU A 26 9.60 0.34 8.91
N ILE A 27 10.06 1.24 8.04
CA ILE A 27 9.44 1.49 6.73
C ILE A 27 10.48 1.39 5.61
N ALA A 28 10.03 1.03 4.41
CA ALA A 28 10.89 0.98 3.23
C ALA A 28 10.88 2.32 2.49
N VAL A 29 12.02 3.03 2.50
CA VAL A 29 12.17 4.36 1.90
C VAL A 29 13.32 4.39 0.90
N CYS A 30 13.34 5.36 -0.02
CA CYS A 30 14.51 5.54 -0.89
C CYS A 30 15.66 6.19 -0.13
N GLN A 31 16.90 5.98 -0.61
CA GLN A 31 18.10 6.60 -0.04
C GLN A 31 17.97 8.12 0.13
N HIS A 32 17.28 8.81 -0.80
CA HIS A 32 17.07 10.25 -0.73
C HIS A 32 16.29 10.65 0.53
N HIS A 33 15.16 9.98 0.81
CA HIS A 33 14.36 10.28 1.99
C HIS A 33 15.00 9.77 3.28
N HIS A 34 15.69 8.62 3.24
CA HIS A 34 16.46 8.14 4.38
C HIS A 34 17.51 9.17 4.79
N ASN A 35 18.28 9.70 3.82
CA ASN A 35 19.27 10.74 4.10
C ASN A 35 18.64 12.04 4.60
N ALA A 36 17.47 12.42 4.08
CA ALA A 36 16.77 13.62 4.54
C ALA A 36 16.35 13.52 6.00
N LYS A 37 15.88 12.35 6.45
CA LYS A 37 15.56 12.10 7.87
C LYS A 37 16.79 12.01 8.76
N THR A 38 17.81 11.25 8.35
CA THR A 38 19.06 11.15 9.12
C THR A 38 19.71 12.53 9.32
N ASP A 39 19.62 13.40 8.32
CA ASP A 39 20.12 14.79 8.35
C ASP A 39 19.13 15.77 9.02
N ARG A 40 18.02 15.26 9.57
CA ARG A 40 16.94 16.03 10.24
C ARG A 40 16.33 17.15 9.40
N ARG A 41 16.41 17.05 8.08
CA ARG A 41 15.76 17.96 7.13
C ARG A 41 14.27 17.66 6.96
N CYS A 42 13.85 16.45 7.31
CA CYS A 42 12.44 16.08 7.39
C CYS A 42 12.21 15.03 8.49
N ASP A 43 11.04 15.09 9.10
CA ASP A 43 10.46 13.98 9.86
C ASP A 43 9.34 13.34 9.03
N TYR A 44 8.75 12.24 9.52
CA TYR A 44 7.52 11.73 8.93
C TYR A 44 6.56 11.11 9.94
N LEU A 45 5.31 11.00 9.52
CA LEU A 45 4.28 10.20 10.17
C LEU A 45 3.86 9.06 9.23
N PHE A 46 3.81 7.84 9.75
CA PHE A 46 3.28 6.68 9.04
C PHE A 46 1.91 6.34 9.59
N ASP A 47 0.88 6.34 8.74
CA ASP A 47 -0.45 5.88 9.10
C ASP A 47 -0.53 4.35 8.94
N PRO A 48 -0.60 3.58 10.04
CA PRO A 48 -0.62 2.12 9.99
C PRO A 48 -1.93 1.56 9.40
N VAL A 49 -3.01 2.35 9.35
CA VAL A 49 -4.31 1.93 8.83
C VAL A 49 -4.36 2.08 7.31
N THR A 50 -3.96 3.24 6.80
CA THR A 50 -4.07 3.53 5.37
C THR A 50 -2.81 3.18 4.59
N GLY A 51 -1.66 3.14 5.26
CA GLY A 51 -0.32 2.98 4.67
C GLY A 51 0.27 4.28 4.11
N PHE A 52 -0.34 5.44 4.37
CA PHE A 52 0.18 6.73 3.95
C PHE A 52 1.41 7.12 4.76
N VAL A 53 2.34 7.81 4.09
CA VAL A 53 3.47 8.48 4.75
C VAL A 53 3.33 9.98 4.53
N TYR A 54 3.36 10.76 5.61
CA TYR A 54 3.38 12.21 5.59
C TYR A 54 4.79 12.68 5.93
N TRP A 55 5.47 13.32 4.99
CA TRP A 55 6.78 13.93 5.17
C TRP A 55 6.60 15.36 5.66
N LEU A 56 7.25 15.69 6.77
CA LEU A 56 7.13 16.97 7.46
C LEU A 56 8.45 17.72 7.33
N PHE A 57 8.42 18.92 6.76
CA PHE A 57 9.61 19.74 6.55
C PHE A 57 9.70 20.87 7.58
N GLU A 58 10.91 21.41 7.76
CA GLU A 58 11.20 22.45 8.78
C GLU A 58 10.40 23.74 8.56
N ASP A 59 10.07 24.08 7.31
CA ASP A 59 9.28 25.26 6.96
C ASP A 59 7.77 25.11 7.23
N GLY A 60 7.36 23.97 7.79
CA GLY A 60 5.97 23.63 8.10
C GLY A 60 5.18 23.13 6.90
N THR A 61 5.78 23.01 5.72
CA THR A 61 5.17 22.33 4.59
C THR A 61 5.24 20.82 4.76
N TRP A 62 4.39 20.11 4.03
CA TRP A 62 4.35 18.66 4.06
C TRP A 62 3.97 18.08 2.70
N GLU A 63 4.40 16.84 2.49
CA GLU A 63 4.04 16.04 1.32
C GLU A 63 3.53 14.67 1.77
N SER A 64 2.59 14.08 1.03
CA SER A 64 2.13 12.71 1.29
C SER A 64 2.57 11.75 0.20
N THR A 65 3.01 10.57 0.61
CA THR A 65 3.21 9.41 -0.27
C THR A 65 2.11 8.38 -0.01
N GLU A 66 1.30 8.11 -1.02
CA GLU A 66 0.28 7.06 -0.96
C GLU A 66 0.90 5.68 -1.27
N PRO A 67 0.43 4.61 -0.61
CA PRO A 67 0.86 3.26 -0.96
C PRO A 67 0.36 2.89 -2.36
N GLN A 68 1.25 2.39 -3.21
CA GLN A 68 0.96 2.03 -4.61
C GLN A 68 1.04 0.51 -4.82
N GLY A 69 0.36 0.01 -5.86
CA GLY A 69 0.44 -1.38 -6.29
C GLY A 69 -0.70 -2.28 -5.79
N ILE A 70 -0.66 -3.56 -6.21
CA ILE A 70 -1.77 -4.51 -5.97
C ILE A 70 -2.06 -4.75 -4.49
N MET A 71 -1.03 -4.68 -3.64
CA MET A 71 -1.19 -4.86 -2.19
C MET A 71 -1.88 -3.67 -1.54
N ALA A 72 -1.69 -2.45 -2.07
CA ALA A 72 -2.35 -1.24 -1.58
C ALA A 72 -3.85 -1.19 -1.90
N GLN A 73 -4.28 -1.86 -2.98
CA GLN A 73 -5.68 -1.83 -3.43
C GLN A 73 -6.51 -3.07 -3.03
N ARG A 74 -5.92 -4.27 -3.02
CA ARG A 74 -6.70 -5.52 -2.93
C ARG A 74 -7.00 -6.04 -1.52
N TRP A 75 -6.27 -5.58 -0.50
CA TRP A 75 -6.42 -6.10 0.87
C TRP A 75 -7.24 -5.18 1.80
N ARG A 76 -7.79 -4.10 1.26
CA ARG A 76 -8.78 -3.25 1.96
C ARG A 76 -10.18 -3.89 2.01
N GLN A 77 -10.36 -5.01 1.34
CA GLN A 77 -11.61 -5.77 1.31
C GLN A 77 -11.46 -7.05 2.12
N THR A 78 -12.37 -7.29 3.06
CA THR A 78 -12.55 -8.59 3.69
C THR A 78 -12.95 -9.65 2.67
N ILE A 79 -12.76 -10.93 3.01
CA ILE A 79 -13.21 -12.05 2.17
C ILE A 79 -14.70 -11.93 1.85
N ALA A 80 -15.53 -11.55 2.84
CA ALA A 80 -16.96 -11.35 2.64
C ALA A 80 -17.26 -10.25 1.60
N GLN A 81 -16.63 -9.08 1.73
CA GLN A 81 -16.78 -7.99 0.76
C GLN A 81 -16.36 -8.41 -0.65
N ARG A 82 -15.32 -9.24 -0.79
CA ARG A 82 -14.90 -9.76 -2.10
C ARG A 82 -15.90 -10.77 -2.67
N THR A 83 -16.45 -11.65 -1.84
CA THR A 83 -17.47 -12.62 -2.24
C THR A 83 -18.74 -11.91 -2.73
N ASP A 84 -19.19 -10.88 -2.02
CA ASP A 84 -20.37 -10.09 -2.42
C ASP A 84 -20.13 -9.38 -3.76
N GLN A 85 -18.97 -8.74 -3.93
CA GLN A 85 -18.60 -8.10 -5.19
C GLN A 85 -18.59 -9.09 -6.36
N LEU A 86 -18.00 -10.27 -6.18
CA LEU A 86 -17.97 -11.32 -7.21
C LEU A 86 -19.37 -11.83 -7.57
N ALA A 87 -20.28 -11.94 -6.58
CA ALA A 87 -21.66 -12.31 -6.82
C ALA A 87 -22.39 -11.23 -7.65
N THR A 88 -22.16 -9.95 -7.36
CA THR A 88 -22.68 -8.83 -8.16
C THR A 88 -22.11 -8.84 -9.58
N GLU A 89 -20.78 -8.95 -9.74
CA GLU A 89 -20.11 -8.98 -11.06
C GLU A 89 -20.61 -10.15 -11.92
N ARG A 90 -20.80 -11.34 -11.31
CA ARG A 90 -21.34 -12.51 -12.00
C ARG A 90 -22.78 -12.33 -12.47
N ASN A 91 -23.59 -11.55 -11.74
CA ASN A 91 -24.95 -11.23 -12.15
C ASN A 91 -25.01 -10.14 -13.24
N LEU A 92 -23.90 -9.47 -13.57
CA LEU A 92 -23.83 -8.44 -14.61
C LEU A 92 -23.37 -8.98 -15.98
N ILE A 93 -22.88 -10.22 -16.05
CA ILE A 93 -22.51 -10.90 -17.29
C ILE A 93 -23.56 -11.99 -17.54
N PRO A 94 -24.56 -11.76 -18.40
CA PRO A 94 -25.49 -12.80 -18.78
C PRO A 94 -24.70 -13.96 -19.40
N LEU A 95 -24.96 -15.18 -18.93
CA LEU A 95 -24.48 -16.36 -19.63
C LEU A 95 -25.09 -16.34 -21.04
N PRO A 96 -24.33 -16.65 -22.10
CA PRO A 96 -24.93 -16.82 -23.41
C PRO A 96 -25.98 -17.92 -23.31
N GLU A 97 -27.18 -17.65 -23.86
CA GLU A 97 -28.23 -18.65 -23.98
C GLU A 97 -27.65 -19.90 -24.65
N PRO A 98 -27.95 -21.11 -24.15
CA PRO A 98 -27.41 -22.32 -24.74
C PRO A 98 -27.86 -22.41 -26.21
N GLU A 99 -26.92 -22.34 -27.15
CA GLU A 99 -27.24 -22.68 -28.54
C GLU A 99 -27.66 -24.15 -28.57
N GLU A 100 -28.92 -24.40 -28.89
CA GLU A 100 -29.43 -25.74 -29.16
C GLU A 100 -28.66 -26.30 -30.35
N THR A 101 -27.62 -27.08 -30.07
CA THR A 101 -26.94 -27.85 -31.10
C THR A 101 -27.86 -28.99 -31.49
N SER A 102 -28.71 -28.75 -32.49
CA SER A 102 -29.46 -29.82 -33.16
C SER A 102 -28.45 -30.71 -33.88
N PHE A 103 -28.14 -31.87 -33.28
CA PHE A 103 -27.56 -32.97 -34.03
C PHE A 103 -28.68 -33.57 -34.87
N ALA A 104 -28.69 -33.26 -36.17
CA ALA A 104 -29.55 -33.94 -37.12
C ALA A 104 -28.96 -35.33 -37.44
N ASP A 105 -29.84 -36.34 -37.45
CA ASP A 105 -29.58 -37.77 -37.74
C ASP A 105 -28.97 -38.03 -39.13
#